data_AF-A0A376NT01-F1
#
_entry.id   AF-A0A376NT01-F1
#
_cell.length_a   1.000
_cell.length_b   1.000
_cell.length_c   1.000
_cell.angle_alpha   90.00
_cell.angle_beta   90.00
_cell.angle_gamma   90.00
#
_symmetry.space_group_name_H-M   'P 1'
#
loop_
_entity.id
_entity.type
_entity.pdbx_description
1 polymer ?
#
loop_
_entity_poly.entity_id
_entity_poly.type
_entity_poly.pdbx_seq_one_letter_code
_entity_poly.pdbx_strand_id
1 'polypeptide(L)'
;MFGPRDLYRPGETVILNGLLRDADGKALPNQPIKLDVIKPDGQVLRSVVSQPENGLYHFTWPLDSNAATGMWHIRATRAITSIGCGISTSKILCQSAWR
;
A
#
# COMPACT_ATOMS: atom_id res chain seq x y z
N MET A 1 7.45 -10.08 -4.69
CA MET A 1 6.97 -9.93 -3.29
C MET A 1 7.06 -11.30 -2.65
N PHE A 2 7.35 -11.38 -1.35
CA PHE A 2 7.53 -12.66 -0.66
C PHE A 2 7.11 -12.55 0.80
N GLY A 3 6.64 -13.65 1.37
CA GLY A 3 6.25 -13.73 2.78
C GLY A 3 6.73 -15.05 3.38
N PRO A 4 6.63 -15.23 4.71
CA PRO A 4 7.00 -16.48 5.36
C PRO A 4 6.06 -17.64 5.00
N ARG A 5 4.84 -17.33 4.54
CA ARG A 5 3.80 -18.29 4.15
C ARG A 5 2.81 -17.61 3.20
N ASP A 6 2.00 -18.40 2.52
CA ASP A 6 0.94 -17.99 1.59
C ASP A 6 -0.48 -18.24 2.15
N LEU A 7 -0.63 -19.11 3.15
CA LEU A 7 -1.89 -19.40 3.83
C LEU A 7 -1.94 -18.76 5.24
N TYR A 8 -3.02 -18.04 5.51
CA TYR A 8 -3.29 -17.40 6.79
C TYR A 8 -4.70 -17.71 7.29
N ARG A 9 -4.88 -17.78 8.60
CA ARG A 9 -6.19 -17.91 9.25
C ARG A 9 -6.73 -16.54 9.67
N PRO A 10 -8.06 -16.35 9.74
CA PRO A 10 -8.64 -15.17 10.40
C PRO A 10 -8.07 -14.98 11.81
N GLY A 11 -7.75 -13.74 12.17
CA GLY A 11 -7.09 -13.39 13.43
C GLY A 11 -5.55 -13.48 13.42
N GLU A 12 -4.93 -14.03 12.37
CA GLU A 12 -3.47 -14.01 12.24
C GLU A 12 -2.96 -12.67 11.71
N THR A 13 -1.66 -12.45 11.84
CA THR A 13 -0.99 -11.30 11.23
C THR A 13 -0.32 -11.70 9.92
N VAL A 14 -0.74 -11.07 8.83
CA VAL A 14 -0.11 -11.19 7.52
C VAL A 14 1.19 -10.41 7.50
N ILE A 15 2.26 -11.03 7.02
CA ILE A 15 3.58 -10.42 6.89
C ILE A 15 3.99 -10.53 5.42
N LEU A 16 4.29 -9.40 4.81
CA LEU A 16 4.68 -9.30 3.41
C LEU A 16 5.91 -8.43 3.28
N ASN A 17 6.89 -8.94 2.54
CA ASN A 17 8.12 -8.25 2.20
C ASN A 17 8.21 -8.02 0.69
N GLY A 18 8.89 -6.94 0.31
CA GLY A 18 9.06 -6.55 -1.08
C GLY A 18 10.46 -6.03 -1.35
N LEU A 19 10.98 -6.34 -2.54
CA LEU A 19 12.16 -5.71 -3.10
C LEU A 19 11.76 -5.10 -4.44
N LEU A 20 12.09 -3.83 -4.64
CA LEU A 20 11.85 -3.14 -5.89
C LEU A 20 13.14 -3.18 -6.73
N ARG A 21 13.05 -3.78 -7.91
CA ARG A 21 14.17 -3.95 -8.84
C ARG A 21 13.75 -3.55 -10.25
N ASP A 22 14.72 -3.21 -11.08
CA ASP A 22 14.50 -3.06 -12.53
C ASP A 22 14.41 -4.42 -13.24
N ALA A 23 14.25 -4.41 -14.56
CA ALA A 23 14.15 -5.63 -15.37
C ALA A 23 15.43 -6.48 -15.34
N ASP A 24 16.59 -5.87 -15.07
CA ASP A 24 17.89 -6.54 -14.95
C ASP A 24 18.16 -7.01 -13.50
N GLY A 25 17.23 -6.80 -12.57
CA GLY A 25 17.38 -7.14 -11.16
C GLY A 25 18.22 -6.16 -10.33
N LYS A 26 18.58 -4.99 -10.87
CA LYS A 26 19.36 -3.97 -10.16
C LYS A 26 18.47 -3.18 -9.20
N ALA A 27 19.10 -2.59 -8.19
CA ALA A 27 18.42 -1.71 -7.25
C ALA A 27 17.91 -0.45 -7.96
N LEU A 28 16.67 -0.07 -7.66
CA LEU A 28 16.12 1.23 -8.04
C LEU A 28 16.27 2.22 -6.88
N PRO A 29 16.25 3.54 -7.17
CA PRO A 29 16.15 4.55 -6.12
C PRO A 29 14.95 4.29 -5.20
N ASN A 30 15.11 4.59 -3.91
CA ASN A 30 14.04 4.46 -2.93
C ASN A 30 12.84 5.31 -3.36
N GLN A 31 11.68 4.67 -3.52
CA GLN A 31 10.45 5.35 -3.91
C GLN A 31 9.24 4.71 -3.22
N PRO A 32 8.23 5.48 -2.84
CA PRO A 32 7.05 4.91 -2.20
C PRO A 32 6.27 4.00 -3.15
N ILE A 33 5.73 2.91 -2.58
CA ILE A 33 4.79 2.03 -3.28
C ILE A 33 3.45 2.06 -2.55
N LYS A 34 2.35 2.02 -3.31
CA LYS A 34 1.01 1.86 -2.77
C LYS A 34 0.66 0.38 -2.75
N LEU A 35 0.28 -0.14 -1.60
CA LEU A 35 -0.20 -1.50 -1.40
C LEU A 35 -1.71 -1.46 -1.15
N ASP A 36 -2.48 -2.16 -1.98
CA ASP A 36 -3.90 -2.38 -1.81
C ASP A 36 -4.15 -3.81 -1.32
N VAL A 37 -4.87 -3.95 -0.21
CA VAL A 37 -5.39 -5.24 0.28
C VAL A 37 -6.75 -5.48 -0.37
N ILE A 38 -6.86 -6.57 -1.13
CA ILE A 38 -8.05 -6.91 -1.91
C ILE A 38 -8.69 -8.14 -1.28
N LYS A 39 -9.98 -8.01 -0.93
CA LYS A 39 -10.83 -9.08 -0.41
C LYS A 39 -11.15 -10.13 -1.48
N PRO A 40 -11.66 -11.31 -1.09
CA PRO A 40 -12.16 -12.32 -2.04
C PRO A 40 -13.29 -11.83 -2.94
N ASP A 41 -14.06 -10.83 -2.48
CA ASP A 41 -15.12 -10.17 -3.28
C ASP A 41 -14.58 -9.15 -4.29
N GLY A 42 -13.25 -8.97 -4.37
CA GLY A 42 -12.58 -8.04 -5.27
C GLY A 42 -12.51 -6.58 -4.78
N GLN A 43 -13.13 -6.25 -3.64
CA GLN A 43 -13.09 -4.88 -3.12
C GLN A 43 -11.77 -4.60 -2.40
N VAL A 44 -11.29 -3.36 -2.51
CA VAL A 44 -10.14 -2.89 -1.74
C VAL A 44 -10.59 -2.64 -0.31
N LEU A 45 -10.07 -3.43 0.64
CA LEU A 45 -10.29 -3.23 2.06
C LEU A 45 -9.45 -2.08 2.61
N ARG A 46 -8.20 -1.98 2.15
CA ARG A 46 -7.22 -1.03 2.66
C ARG A 46 -6.22 -0.64 1.59
N SER A 47 -5.85 0.63 1.58
CA SER A 47 -4.69 1.14 0.85
C SER A 47 -3.67 1.71 1.83
N VAL A 48 -2.39 1.39 1.64
CA VAL A 48 -1.28 1.98 2.40
C VAL A 48 -0.15 2.39 1.47
N VAL A 49 0.54 3.47 1.79
CA VAL A 49 1.79 3.84 1.12
C VAL A 49 2.95 3.34 1.97
N SER A 50 3.74 2.41 1.43
CA SER A 50 4.92 1.82 2.06
C SER A 50 6.18 2.49 1.54
N GLN A 51 7.06 2.89 2.45
CA GLN A 51 8.40 3.38 2.16
C GLN A 51 9.41 2.24 2.36
N PRO A 52 10.46 2.16 1.54
CA PRO A 52 11.52 1.18 1.74
C PRO A 52 12.44 1.60 2.90
N GLU A 53 12.87 0.62 3.68
CA GLU A 53 13.96 0.73 4.64
C GLU A 53 15.13 -0.11 4.13
N ASN A 54 16.27 0.53 3.83
CA ASN A 54 17.43 -0.13 3.21
C ASN A 54 17.10 -0.92 1.92
N GLY A 55 16.16 -0.41 1.12
CA GLY A 55 15.69 -1.05 -0.11
C GLY A 55 14.70 -2.20 0.07
N LEU A 56 14.33 -2.52 1.32
CA LEU A 56 13.33 -3.53 1.68
C LEU A 56 12.01 -2.86 2.05
N TYR A 57 10.92 -3.31 1.45
CA TYR A 57 9.58 -2.92 1.87
C TYR A 57 9.05 -3.95 2.84
N HIS A 58 8.53 -3.48 3.96
CA HIS A 58 7.91 -4.31 4.98
C HIS A 58 6.45 -3.88 5.18
N PHE A 59 5.55 -4.86 5.17
CA PHE A 59 4.13 -4.66 5.42
C PHE A 59 3.62 -5.74 6.37
N THR A 60 3.08 -5.30 7.50
CA THR A 60 2.49 -6.16 8.51
C THR A 60 1.06 -5.72 8.75
N TRP A 61 0.13 -6.68 8.73
CA TRP A 61 -1.29 -6.40 8.88
C TRP A 61 -2.01 -7.47 9.69
N PRO A 62 -2.63 -7.11 10.84
CA PRO A 62 -3.49 -8.03 11.57
C PRO A 62 -4.79 -8.26 10.80
N LEU A 63 -5.05 -9.51 10.42
CA LEU A 63 -6.31 -9.95 9.83
C LEU A 63 -7.39 -9.98 10.91
N ASP A 64 -8.59 -9.49 10.61
CA ASP A 64 -9.72 -9.59 11.52
C ASP A 64 -10.07 -11.07 11.79
N SER A 65 -10.48 -11.41 13.01
CA SER A 65 -10.94 -12.77 13.33
C SER A 65 -12.22 -13.15 12.58
N ASN A 66 -12.98 -12.17 12.11
CA ASN A 66 -14.17 -12.32 11.29
C ASN A 66 -13.91 -12.09 9.79
N ALA A 67 -12.64 -12.05 9.36
CA ALA A 67 -12.29 -11.89 7.95
C ALA A 67 -12.90 -13.02 7.10
N ALA A 68 -13.47 -12.65 5.95
CA ALA A 68 -14.01 -13.62 5.00
C ALA A 68 -12.95 -14.61 4.53
N THR A 69 -13.32 -15.88 4.38
CA THR A 69 -12.44 -16.89 3.79
C THR A 69 -12.44 -16.79 2.27
N GLY A 70 -11.34 -17.17 1.64
CA GLY A 70 -11.19 -17.16 0.18
C GLY A 70 -9.85 -16.61 -0.28
N MET A 71 -9.77 -16.25 -1.56
CA MET A 71 -8.55 -15.72 -2.17
C MET A 71 -8.40 -14.24 -1.89
N TRP A 72 -7.49 -13.91 -0.99
CA TRP A 72 -7.06 -12.53 -0.75
C TRP A 72 -5.81 -12.24 -1.58
N HIS A 73 -5.68 -11.00 -2.06
CA HIS A 73 -4.50 -10.57 -2.81
C HIS A 73 -4.03 -9.20 -2.34
N ILE A 74 -2.72 -8.98 -2.40
CA ILE A 74 -2.13 -7.66 -2.19
C ILE A 74 -1.59 -7.16 -3.51
N ARG A 75 -2.10 -6.02 -3.97
CA ARG A 75 -1.65 -5.38 -5.20
C ARG A 75 -0.69 -4.25 -4.88
N ALA A 76 0.49 -4.28 -5.47
CA ALA A 76 1.45 -3.19 -5.39
C ALA A 76 1.39 -2.32 -6.65
N THR A 77 1.33 -1.00 -6.47
CA THR A 77 1.43 -0.01 -7.55
C THR A 77 2.42 1.07 -7.14
N ARG A 78 2.97 1.80 -8.10
CA ARG A 78 3.82 2.96 -7.79
C ARG A 78 2.95 4.00 -7.09
N ALA A 79 3.38 4.48 -5.92
CA ALA A 79 2.65 5.55 -5.27
C ALA A 79 2.87 6.82 -6.10
N ILE A 80 1.80 7.38 -6.64
CA ILE A 80 1.84 8.72 -7.22
C ILE A 80 1.94 9.66 -6.03
N THR A 81 3.16 10.01 -5.61
CA THR A 81 3.36 11.17 -4.75
C THR A 81 3.01 12.37 -5.60
N SER A 82 1.82 12.93 -5.42
CA SER A 82 1.49 14.26 -5.90
C SER A 82 2.35 15.29 -5.14
N ILE A 83 3.64 15.34 -5.42
CA ILE A 83 4.46 16.51 -5.11
C ILE A 83 4.15 17.48 -6.25
N GLY A 84 3.04 18.17 -6.07
CA GLY A 84 2.41 18.94 -7.13
C GLY A 84 1.01 19.37 -6.73
N CYS A 85 0.87 19.95 -5.53
CA CYS A 85 -0.16 20.98 -5.38
C CYS A 85 0.28 22.19 -6.22
N GLY A 86 0.28 22.04 -7.53
CA GLY A 86 0.10 23.11 -8.47
C GLY A 86 -1.39 23.19 -8.72
N ILE A 87 -2.14 23.78 -7.78
CA ILE A 87 -3.47 24.31 -8.10
C ILE A 87 -3.21 25.55 -8.96
N SER A 88 -2.95 25.34 -10.25
CA SER A 88 -3.11 26.35 -11.28
C SER A 88 -4.47 26.14 -11.93
N THR A 89 -5.52 26.44 -11.17
CA THR A 89 -6.73 27.02 -11.72
C THR A 89 -7.35 27.86 -10.61
N SER A 90 -7.55 29.13 -10.95
CA SER A 90 -7.90 30.24 -10.09
C SER A 90 -9.03 29.94 -9.09
N LYS A 91 -8.85 30.46 -7.86
CA LYS A 91 -9.84 30.63 -6.78
C LYS A 91 -10.42 29.34 -6.18
N ILE A 92 -9.78 28.86 -5.12
CA ILE A 92 -10.51 28.30 -3.98
C ILE A 92 -10.61 29.42 -2.94
N LEU A 93 -11.78 30.06 -2.89
CA LEU A 93 -12.17 30.92 -1.78
C LEU A 93 -12.28 30.05 -0.53
N CYS A 94 -11.28 30.14 0.35
CA CYS A 94 -11.40 29.62 1.71
C CYS A 94 -12.24 30.62 2.50
N GLN A 95 -13.56 30.43 2.52
CA GLN A 95 -14.43 30.98 3.55
C GLN A 95 -14.65 29.92 4.62
N SER A 96 -14.15 30.16 5.83
CA SER A 96 -14.96 30.08 7.05
C SER A 96 -14.10 30.36 8.29
N ALA A 97 -14.31 31.56 8.84
CA ALA A 97 -14.56 31.81 10.26
C ALA A 97 -13.61 31.22 11.30
N TRP A 98 -12.78 32.10 11.88
CA TRP A 98 -12.58 32.15 13.33
C TRP A 98 -12.56 33.63 13.75
N ARG A 99 -13.32 33.93 14.81
CA ARG A 99 -13.40 35.24 15.48
C ARG A 99 -12.07 35.60 16.14
#